data_AF-A0A956C5B2-F1
#
_entry.id   AF-A0A956C5B2-F1
#
_cell.length_a   1.000
_cell.length_b   1.000
_cell.length_c   1.000
_cell.angle_alpha   90.00
_cell.angle_beta   90.00
_cell.angle_gamma   90.00
#
_symmetry.space_group_name_H-M   'P 1'
#
loop_
_entity.id
_entity.type
_entity.pdbx_description
1 polymer ?
#
loop_
_entity_poly.entity_id
_entity_poly.type
_entity_poly.pdbx_seq_one_letter_code
_entity_poly.pdbx_strand_id
1 'polypeptide(L)'
;MKNIWMLAALAATAGACSSETIIVRQGAGESEEESATPPATDAGVEAAAPSLAPDASFDPCACPSHCRAPDGKAVCNPAAAPAEVSDRETIGDYIVSSYEYWPWKETDPIEPSKVHWGYDSGSGAARACIAEARKVLVDILKNGVPPELEKLREMHGVRAFYQMNHDMTGAADARKVPADREGLWLYDSRLVKWVSHTERDGKCRLPNRSDLVAFARACQTTFPRCGSGR
;
A
#
# COMPACT_ATOMS: atom_id res chain seq x y z
N MET A 1 -35.40 4.97 55.89
CA MET A 1 -35.72 3.56 55.58
C MET A 1 -34.59 3.01 54.74
N LYS A 2 -33.98 1.92 55.23
CA LYS A 2 -32.90 1.16 54.60
C LYS A 2 -33.44 0.36 53.42
N ASN A 3 -32.65 0.14 52.37
CA ASN A 3 -32.28 -1.21 51.95
C ASN A 3 -31.11 -1.21 50.95
N ILE A 4 -30.17 -2.10 51.25
CA ILE A 4 -28.89 -2.43 50.63
C ILE A 4 -29.03 -3.87 50.13
N TRP A 5 -28.57 -4.18 48.91
CA TRP A 5 -28.18 -5.50 48.38
C TRP A 5 -27.19 -5.19 47.22
N MET A 6 -25.87 -5.52 47.15
CA MET A 6 -25.08 -6.76 47.37
C MET A 6 -25.73 -7.98 46.69
N LEU A 7 -25.13 -8.84 45.86
CA LEU A 7 -23.78 -9.28 45.42
C LEU A 7 -24.03 -9.96 44.03
N ALA A 8 -23.08 -10.29 43.14
CA ALA A 8 -21.97 -11.22 43.33
C ALA A 8 -21.04 -11.26 42.10
N ALA A 9 -19.79 -11.59 42.38
CA ALA A 9 -18.71 -11.84 41.43
C ALA A 9 -18.72 -13.30 40.91
N LEU A 10 -18.12 -13.52 39.75
CA LEU A 10 -17.50 -14.80 39.39
C LEU A 10 -16.12 -14.55 38.80
N ALA A 11 -15.12 -15.09 39.49
CA ALA A 11 -13.76 -15.24 39.03
C ALA A 11 -13.60 -16.62 38.38
N ALA A 12 -12.76 -16.71 37.34
CA ALA A 12 -12.19 -17.98 36.89
C ALA A 12 -10.68 -17.79 36.71
N THR A 13 -9.94 -18.67 37.36
CA THR A 13 -8.48 -18.68 37.53
C THR A 13 -7.78 -19.54 36.49
N ALA A 14 -6.56 -19.11 36.16
CA ALA A 14 -5.33 -19.87 35.95
C ALA A 14 -5.22 -20.90 34.80
N GLY A 15 -4.22 -20.65 33.95
CA GLY A 15 -3.45 -21.66 33.23
C GLY A 15 -2.01 -21.15 33.07
N ALA A 16 -1.10 -21.69 33.88
CA ALA A 16 0.33 -21.44 33.84
C ALA A 16 1.05 -22.59 33.11
N CYS A 17 1.99 -22.27 32.23
CA CYS A 17 3.14 -23.07 31.79
C CYS A 17 4.08 -22.09 31.07
N SER A 18 5.39 -22.15 31.09
CA SER A 18 6.43 -22.73 31.93
C SER A 18 7.71 -22.11 31.35
N SER A 19 8.61 -21.62 32.20
CA SER A 19 9.88 -21.06 31.76
C SER A 19 10.83 -22.18 31.38
N GLU A 20 11.48 -22.09 30.21
CA GLU A 20 12.78 -22.71 29.99
C GLU A 20 13.78 -21.66 29.50
N THR A 21 14.73 -21.39 30.38
CA THR A 21 15.97 -20.68 30.12
C THR A 21 16.97 -21.70 29.57
N ILE A 22 17.53 -21.46 28.38
CA ILE A 22 18.79 -22.07 27.96
C ILE A 22 19.80 -20.95 27.73
N ILE A 23 20.74 -20.82 28.66
CA ILE A 23 22.03 -20.16 28.43
C ILE A 23 23.09 -21.26 28.55
N VAL A 24 23.78 -21.55 27.45
CA VAL A 24 25.14 -22.11 27.51
C VAL A 24 26.03 -21.24 26.63
N ARG A 25 27.16 -20.88 27.23
CA ARG A 25 28.20 -19.99 26.76
C ARG A 25 29.39 -20.84 26.28
N GLN A 26 30.21 -20.20 25.44
CA GLN A 26 31.64 -20.42 25.19
C GLN A 26 32.08 -21.52 24.20
N GLY A 27 33.03 -21.10 23.35
CA GLY A 27 33.89 -21.98 22.57
C GLY A 27 34.59 -21.24 21.43
N ALA A 28 35.48 -20.30 21.75
CA ALA A 28 36.51 -19.86 20.81
C ALA A 28 37.59 -20.95 20.73
N GLY A 29 38.10 -21.22 19.53
CA GLY A 29 39.18 -22.16 19.28
C GLY A 29 39.67 -22.04 17.85
N GLU A 30 40.77 -21.31 17.69
CA GLU A 30 41.65 -21.28 16.50
C GLU A 30 42.34 -22.63 16.27
N SER A 31 42.83 -22.85 15.03
CA SER A 31 43.98 -23.67 14.53
C SER A 31 43.61 -24.21 13.14
N GLU A 32 44.12 -23.65 12.03
CA GLU A 32 45.37 -24.04 11.33
C GLU A 32 45.33 -25.49 10.80
N GLU A 33 45.14 -25.65 9.48
CA GLU A 33 46.16 -26.06 8.48
C GLU A 33 46.52 -27.56 8.57
N GLU A 34 46.17 -28.35 7.54
CA GLU A 34 47.16 -29.11 6.74
C GLU A 34 46.51 -29.83 5.55
N SER A 35 47.28 -29.85 4.47
CA SER A 35 47.09 -30.39 3.12
C SER A 35 46.92 -31.91 3.03
N ALA A 36 46.01 -32.39 2.17
CA ALA A 36 46.18 -33.62 1.39
C ALA A 36 45.13 -33.72 0.25
N THR A 37 45.55 -34.22 -0.91
CA THR A 37 44.75 -34.51 -2.12
C THR A 37 45.16 -35.92 -2.61
N PRO A 38 44.43 -36.63 -3.49
CA PRO A 38 43.01 -37.03 -3.59
C PRO A 38 42.88 -38.60 -3.50
N PRO A 39 41.73 -39.25 -3.78
CA PRO A 39 41.37 -39.60 -5.17
C PRO A 39 39.86 -39.57 -5.49
N ALA A 40 39.57 -39.71 -6.79
CA ALA A 40 38.27 -39.62 -7.44
C ALA A 40 37.24 -40.71 -7.03
N THR A 41 35.97 -40.30 -6.98
CA THR A 41 34.80 -41.17 -7.21
C THR A 41 33.68 -40.37 -7.87
N ASP A 42 33.27 -40.83 -9.05
CA ASP A 42 31.98 -40.55 -9.69
C ASP A 42 30.81 -40.96 -8.78
N ALA A 43 29.81 -40.09 -8.64
CA ALA A 43 28.37 -40.42 -8.63
C ALA A 43 27.55 -39.15 -8.34
N GLY A 44 26.31 -39.12 -8.87
CA GLY A 44 25.36 -38.01 -8.82
C GLY A 44 25.20 -37.34 -7.45
N VAL A 45 24.66 -36.12 -7.37
CA VAL A 45 23.30 -35.76 -7.76
C VAL A 45 23.29 -34.29 -8.16
N GLU A 46 22.87 -34.00 -9.38
CA GLU A 46 22.45 -32.67 -9.82
C GLU A 46 21.26 -32.25 -8.94
N ALA A 47 21.49 -31.32 -8.02
CA ALA A 47 20.42 -30.70 -7.25
C ALA A 47 19.61 -29.83 -8.22
N ALA A 48 18.65 -30.46 -8.90
CA ALA A 48 17.59 -29.77 -9.61
C ALA A 48 16.92 -28.82 -8.62
N ALA A 49 17.07 -27.52 -8.87
CA ALA A 49 16.23 -26.51 -8.26
C ALA A 49 14.77 -26.96 -8.41
N PRO A 50 13.92 -26.83 -7.37
CA PRO A 50 12.52 -27.18 -7.50
C PRO A 50 11.93 -26.34 -8.64
N SER A 51 11.68 -27.00 -9.77
CA SER A 51 10.84 -26.53 -10.85
C SER A 51 9.48 -26.25 -10.23
N LEU A 52 9.24 -24.98 -9.90
CA LEU A 52 7.90 -24.48 -9.60
C LEU A 52 7.04 -24.84 -10.80
N ALA A 53 6.08 -25.73 -10.58
CA ALA A 53 5.05 -26.05 -11.55
C ALA A 53 4.41 -24.75 -12.05
N PRO A 54 4.05 -24.64 -13.34
CA PRO A 54 3.27 -23.53 -13.84
C PRO A 54 1.84 -23.67 -13.30
N ASP A 55 1.63 -23.21 -12.08
CA ASP A 55 0.32 -23.21 -11.47
C ASP A 55 -0.54 -22.07 -12.05
N ALA A 56 -1.64 -22.51 -12.64
CA ALA A 56 -2.94 -21.86 -12.80
C ALA A 56 -2.99 -20.48 -13.48
N SER A 57 -3.43 -20.51 -14.74
CA SER A 57 -4.27 -19.51 -15.40
C SER A 57 -4.08 -18.04 -14.99
N PHE A 58 -3.20 -17.35 -15.70
CA PHE A 58 -3.19 -15.89 -15.73
C PHE A 58 -4.50 -15.42 -16.39
N ASP A 59 -5.47 -14.95 -15.60
CA ASP A 59 -6.65 -14.25 -16.10
C ASP A 59 -6.23 -12.82 -16.50
N PRO A 60 -6.32 -12.43 -17.78
CA PRO A 60 -5.88 -11.12 -18.26
C PRO A 60 -6.74 -9.93 -17.78
N CYS A 61 -7.69 -10.12 -16.85
CA CYS A 61 -8.68 -9.11 -16.45
C CYS A 61 -8.71 -8.68 -14.98
N ALA A 62 -7.76 -9.09 -14.13
CA ALA A 62 -7.70 -8.61 -12.74
C ALA A 62 -6.41 -7.85 -12.52
N CYS A 63 -6.47 -6.60 -12.04
CA CYS A 63 -5.30 -5.98 -11.40
C CYS A 63 -4.83 -6.96 -10.32
N PRO A 64 -3.68 -7.66 -10.45
CA PRO A 64 -3.25 -8.48 -9.34
C PRO A 64 -3.02 -7.54 -8.17
N SER A 65 -3.50 -7.94 -6.98
CA SER A 65 -3.11 -7.40 -5.67
C SER A 65 -1.59 -7.35 -5.46
N HIS A 66 -0.83 -7.92 -6.40
CA HIS A 66 0.62 -8.03 -6.45
C HIS A 66 1.19 -7.54 -7.79
N CYS A 67 0.70 -6.43 -8.37
CA CYS A 67 1.41 -5.73 -9.45
C CYS A 67 2.80 -5.28 -8.96
N ARG A 68 3.75 -6.20 -8.97
CA ARG A 68 5.17 -5.96 -8.85
C ARG A 68 5.59 -5.38 -10.20
N ALA A 69 5.40 -4.07 -10.38
CA ALA A 69 6.21 -3.38 -11.37
C ALA A 69 7.65 -3.39 -10.79
N PRO A 70 8.61 -4.05 -11.44
CA PRO A 70 9.97 -4.13 -10.91
C PRO A 70 10.57 -2.74 -10.70
N ASP A 71 10.10 -1.73 -11.45
CA ASP A 71 10.26 -0.31 -11.18
C ASP A 71 9.06 0.45 -11.79
N GLY A 72 8.40 1.35 -11.05
CA GLY A 72 7.35 2.24 -11.56
C GLY A 72 5.90 1.93 -11.12
N LYS A 73 4.95 2.73 -11.62
CA LYS A 73 3.51 2.59 -11.30
C LYS A 73 2.91 1.36 -11.98
N ALA A 74 2.06 0.63 -11.24
CA ALA A 74 1.34 -0.50 -11.80
C ALA A 74 0.30 -0.02 -12.82
N VAL A 75 0.30 -0.58 -14.03
CA VAL A 75 -0.75 -0.32 -15.03
C VAL A 75 -1.62 -1.56 -15.16
N CYS A 76 -2.93 -1.42 -14.99
CA CYS A 76 -3.86 -2.55 -15.10
C CYS A 76 -5.25 -2.11 -15.58
N ASN A 77 -6.12 -3.09 -15.87
CA ASN A 77 -7.51 -2.85 -16.21
C ASN A 77 -8.38 -3.48 -15.11
N PRO A 78 -8.92 -2.70 -14.16
CA PRO A 78 -9.70 -3.26 -13.06
C PRO A 78 -11.07 -3.74 -13.55
N ALA A 79 -11.66 -4.64 -12.77
CA ALA A 79 -13.07 -4.95 -12.90
C ALA A 79 -13.94 -3.68 -12.69
N ALA A 80 -15.21 -3.77 -13.11
CA ALA A 80 -16.17 -2.70 -12.90
C ALA A 80 -16.19 -2.26 -11.43
N ALA A 81 -16.29 -0.94 -11.21
CA ALA A 81 -16.35 -0.37 -9.88
C ALA A 81 -17.57 -0.94 -9.12
N PRO A 82 -17.42 -1.30 -7.84
CA PRO A 82 -18.58 -1.68 -7.04
C PRO A 82 -19.60 -0.52 -7.00
N ALA A 83 -20.88 -0.87 -6.89
CA ALA A 83 -21.96 0.11 -6.86
C ALA A 83 -21.78 1.10 -5.69
N GLU A 84 -21.32 0.61 -4.55
CA GLU A 84 -21.08 1.39 -3.34
C GLU A 84 -19.72 1.07 -2.73
N VAL A 85 -19.08 2.08 -2.15
CA VAL A 85 -17.88 1.95 -1.32
C VAL A 85 -18.02 2.90 -0.14
N SER A 86 -17.58 2.48 1.05
CA SER A 86 -17.59 3.37 2.21
C SER A 86 -16.78 4.64 1.94
N ASP A 87 -17.35 5.80 2.32
CA ASP A 87 -16.63 7.07 2.27
C ASP A 87 -15.51 7.14 3.31
N ARG A 88 -15.51 6.27 4.32
CA ARG A 88 -14.49 6.28 5.37
C ARG A 88 -14.22 4.89 5.94
N GLU A 89 -12.96 4.60 6.17
CA GLU A 89 -12.51 3.39 6.88
C GLU A 89 -11.32 3.75 7.77
N THR A 90 -11.26 3.15 8.95
CA THR A 90 -10.13 3.26 9.87
C THR A 90 -9.40 1.92 9.88
N ILE A 91 -8.08 1.95 9.65
CA ILE A 91 -7.21 0.76 9.63
C ILE A 91 -6.06 1.02 10.58
N GLY A 92 -6.11 0.38 11.76
CA GLY A 92 -5.19 0.71 12.85
C GLY A 92 -5.26 2.20 13.17
N ASP A 93 -4.11 2.87 13.07
CA ASP A 93 -3.99 4.31 13.34
C ASP A 93 -4.23 5.21 12.11
N TYR A 94 -4.55 4.64 10.95
CA TYR A 94 -4.75 5.37 9.70
C TYR A 94 -6.22 5.49 9.32
N ILE A 95 -6.53 6.58 8.62
CA ILE A 95 -7.87 6.88 8.11
C ILE A 95 -7.79 6.93 6.60
N VAL A 96 -8.65 6.17 5.91
CA VAL A 96 -8.81 6.19 4.45
C VAL A 96 -10.19 6.74 4.13
N SER A 97 -10.27 7.90 3.50
CA SER A 97 -11.53 8.62 3.29
C SER A 97 -11.69 9.24 1.92
N SER A 98 -12.93 9.39 1.51
CA SER A 98 -13.44 10.26 0.46
C SER A 98 -12.79 10.08 -0.92
N TYR A 99 -13.40 10.74 -1.91
CA TYR A 99 -13.09 10.54 -3.32
C TYR A 99 -13.13 11.86 -4.06
N GLU A 100 -12.12 12.09 -4.88
CA GLU A 100 -11.95 13.29 -5.69
C GLU A 100 -11.50 12.90 -7.09
N TYR A 101 -12.19 13.40 -8.11
CA TYR A 101 -11.87 13.13 -9.51
C TYR A 101 -11.57 14.43 -10.24
N TRP A 102 -10.44 14.45 -10.93
CA TRP A 102 -9.96 15.56 -11.73
C TRP A 102 -10.14 15.24 -13.21
N PRO A 103 -11.20 15.74 -13.87
CA PRO A 103 -11.47 15.45 -15.26
C PRO A 103 -10.59 16.30 -16.19
N TRP A 104 -9.61 15.67 -16.85
CA TRP A 104 -8.66 16.35 -17.74
C TRP A 104 -9.20 16.60 -19.15
N LYS A 105 -10.45 16.19 -19.43
CA LYS A 105 -11.23 16.67 -20.57
C LYS A 105 -11.58 18.16 -20.48
N GLU A 106 -11.56 18.72 -19.27
CA GLU A 106 -11.81 20.14 -19.05
C GLU A 106 -10.58 20.99 -19.44
N THR A 107 -10.84 22.27 -19.77
CA THR A 107 -9.79 23.22 -20.15
C THR A 107 -8.85 23.49 -18.96
N ASP A 108 -7.56 23.73 -19.24
CA ASP A 108 -6.58 24.08 -18.21
C ASP A 108 -6.55 25.58 -17.93
N PRO A 109 -6.39 26.03 -16.67
CA PRO A 109 -6.43 25.22 -15.45
C PRO A 109 -7.82 24.63 -15.20
N ILE A 110 -7.88 23.38 -14.74
CA ILE A 110 -9.15 22.78 -14.29
C ILE A 110 -9.67 23.64 -13.13
N GLU A 111 -10.79 24.33 -13.33
CA GLU A 111 -11.42 25.11 -12.28
C GLU A 111 -11.89 24.19 -11.13
N PRO A 112 -11.81 24.63 -9.86
CA PRO A 112 -12.29 23.83 -8.73
C PRO A 112 -13.74 23.38 -8.86
N SER A 113 -14.58 24.15 -9.56
CA SER A 113 -15.98 23.84 -9.88
C SER A 113 -16.16 22.61 -10.76
N LYS A 114 -15.09 22.20 -11.46
CA LYS A 114 -15.06 21.03 -12.35
C LYS A 114 -14.55 19.77 -11.66
N VAL A 115 -13.99 19.90 -10.46
CA VAL A 115 -13.55 18.75 -9.66
C VAL A 115 -14.78 18.07 -9.08
N HIS A 116 -14.85 16.75 -9.26
CA HIS A 116 -15.98 15.94 -8.80
C HIS A 116 -15.65 15.30 -7.45
N TRP A 117 -16.56 15.45 -6.49
CA TRP A 117 -16.38 14.99 -5.12
C TRP A 117 -17.37 13.87 -4.78
N GLY A 118 -16.92 12.91 -3.97
CA GLY A 118 -17.73 11.75 -3.57
C GLY A 118 -17.69 10.63 -4.59
N TYR A 119 -17.85 9.39 -4.12
CA TYR A 119 -17.59 8.18 -4.90
C TYR A 119 -18.33 8.13 -6.25
N ASP A 120 -19.62 8.48 -6.25
CA ASP A 120 -20.48 8.35 -7.42
C ASP A 120 -20.27 9.40 -8.52
N SER A 121 -19.46 10.44 -8.25
CA SER A 121 -19.32 11.57 -9.17
C SER A 121 -18.28 11.35 -10.29
N GLY A 122 -17.48 10.29 -10.22
CA GLY A 122 -16.49 9.94 -11.23
C GLY A 122 -17.06 9.16 -12.42
N SER A 123 -16.35 9.14 -13.55
CA SER A 123 -16.66 8.23 -14.66
C SER A 123 -16.57 6.77 -14.21
N GLY A 124 -17.20 5.85 -14.95
CA GLY A 124 -17.15 4.41 -14.60
C GLY A 124 -15.71 3.87 -14.52
N ALA A 125 -14.83 4.28 -15.44
CA ALA A 125 -13.42 3.92 -15.43
C ALA A 125 -12.67 4.58 -14.27
N ALA A 126 -12.93 5.86 -13.98
CA ALA A 126 -12.31 6.56 -12.84
C ALA A 126 -12.72 5.95 -11.49
N ARG A 127 -13.99 5.60 -11.34
CA ARG A 127 -14.50 4.85 -10.17
C ARG A 127 -13.82 3.50 -10.02
N ALA A 128 -13.58 2.79 -11.13
CA ALA A 128 -12.90 1.50 -11.09
C ALA A 128 -11.44 1.67 -10.65
N CYS A 129 -10.72 2.66 -11.20
CA CYS A 129 -9.34 2.96 -10.81
C CYS A 129 -9.21 3.41 -9.35
N ILE A 130 -10.11 4.27 -8.86
CA ILE A 130 -10.04 4.75 -7.47
C ILE A 130 -10.39 3.63 -6.49
N ALA A 131 -11.36 2.77 -6.83
CA ALA A 131 -11.70 1.62 -6.00
C ALA A 131 -10.53 0.64 -5.91
N GLU A 132 -9.84 0.38 -7.02
CA GLU A 132 -8.67 -0.50 -7.03
C GLU A 132 -7.48 0.13 -6.30
N ALA A 133 -7.21 1.41 -6.52
CA ALA A 133 -6.18 2.14 -5.78
C ALA A 133 -6.45 2.11 -4.27
N ARG A 134 -7.71 2.24 -3.86
CA ARG A 134 -8.12 2.13 -2.45
C ARG A 134 -7.81 0.74 -1.90
N LYS A 135 -8.12 -0.34 -2.63
CA LYS A 135 -7.79 -1.71 -2.21
C LYS A 135 -6.28 -1.87 -1.98
N VAL A 136 -5.46 -1.39 -2.92
CA VAL A 136 -3.99 -1.43 -2.77
C VAL A 136 -3.53 -0.74 -1.48
N LEU A 137 -4.05 0.44 -1.18
CA LEU A 137 -3.73 1.15 0.07
C LEU A 137 -4.20 0.36 1.31
N VAL A 138 -5.44 -0.10 1.30
CA VAL A 138 -6.04 -0.88 2.40
C VAL A 138 -5.21 -2.14 2.67
N ASP A 139 -4.77 -2.84 1.63
CA ASP A 139 -3.94 -4.04 1.73
C ASP A 139 -2.56 -3.72 2.30
N ILE A 140 -1.93 -2.62 1.88
CA ILE A 140 -0.66 -2.16 2.46
C ILE A 140 -0.81 -1.88 3.96
N LEU A 141 -1.91 -1.24 4.36
CA LEU A 141 -2.16 -0.88 5.76
C LEU A 141 -2.52 -2.08 6.63
N LYS A 142 -3.26 -3.07 6.10
CA LYS A 142 -3.65 -4.28 6.83
C LYS A 142 -2.53 -5.33 6.93
N ASN A 143 -1.71 -5.47 5.88
CA ASN A 143 -0.71 -6.54 5.77
C ASN A 143 0.71 -6.07 6.12
N GLY A 144 0.83 -5.07 6.99
CA GLY A 144 2.09 -4.53 7.48
C GLY A 144 2.37 -3.15 6.93
N VAL A 145 2.12 -2.12 7.75
CA VAL A 145 2.39 -0.73 7.42
C VAL A 145 3.89 -0.50 7.19
N PRO A 146 4.31 0.25 6.16
CA PRO A 146 5.72 0.57 5.98
C PRO A 146 6.31 1.33 7.18
N PRO A 147 7.48 0.94 7.71
CA PRO A 147 8.10 1.62 8.86
C PRO A 147 8.33 3.12 8.64
N GLU A 148 8.57 3.54 7.40
CA GLU A 148 8.76 4.95 7.08
C GLU A 148 7.46 5.75 7.18
N LEU A 149 6.32 5.12 6.91
CA LEU A 149 5.01 5.73 7.11
C LEU A 149 4.68 5.83 8.61
N GLU A 150 4.99 4.79 9.39
CA GLU A 150 4.88 4.84 10.86
C GLU A 150 5.70 5.98 11.45
N LYS A 151 6.97 6.10 11.04
CA LYS A 151 7.84 7.17 11.50
C LYS A 151 7.32 8.56 11.11
N LEU A 152 6.78 8.72 9.91
CA LEU A 152 6.14 9.98 9.49
C LEU A 152 4.93 10.32 10.38
N ARG A 153 4.10 9.32 10.70
CA ARG A 153 2.96 9.49 11.61
C ARG A 153 3.41 9.90 13.01
N GLU A 154 4.42 9.24 13.57
CA GLU A 154 4.94 9.54 14.91
C GLU A 154 5.55 10.95 14.99
N MET A 155 6.31 11.36 13.98
CA MET A 155 6.98 12.67 13.95
C MET A 155 6.01 13.83 13.73
N HIS A 156 4.99 13.65 12.87
CA HIS A 156 4.21 14.77 12.31
C HIS A 156 2.69 14.58 12.40
N GLY A 157 2.20 13.45 12.94
CA GLY A 157 0.77 13.15 13.07
C GLY A 157 0.06 12.88 11.74
N VAL A 158 0.79 12.66 10.65
CA VAL A 158 0.23 12.41 9.32
C VAL A 158 -0.31 10.97 9.27
N ARG A 159 -1.63 10.84 9.19
CA ARG A 159 -2.33 9.53 9.22
C ARG A 159 -3.56 9.41 8.32
N ALA A 160 -3.93 10.50 7.64
CA ALA A 160 -5.15 10.54 6.83
C ALA A 160 -4.80 10.43 5.35
N PHE A 161 -5.52 9.56 4.63
CA PHE A 161 -5.43 9.36 3.20
C PHE A 161 -6.74 9.78 2.53
N TYR A 162 -6.62 10.54 1.46
CA TYR A 162 -7.74 10.96 0.63
C TYR A 162 -7.57 10.41 -0.78
N GLN A 163 -8.58 9.70 -1.29
CA GLN A 163 -8.47 9.09 -2.61
C GLN A 163 -8.66 10.15 -3.69
N MET A 164 -7.70 10.26 -4.59
CA MET A 164 -7.74 11.20 -5.71
C MET A 164 -7.46 10.45 -7.00
N ASN A 165 -8.14 10.83 -8.08
CA ASN A 165 -7.93 10.28 -9.41
C ASN A 165 -7.78 11.39 -10.44
N HIS A 166 -6.80 11.24 -11.33
CA HIS A 166 -6.72 12.01 -12.57
C HIS A 166 -7.43 11.25 -13.68
N ASP A 167 -8.58 11.76 -14.11
CA ASP A 167 -9.40 11.12 -15.13
C ASP A 167 -9.08 11.72 -16.51
N MET A 168 -8.32 10.99 -17.32
CA MET A 168 -8.00 11.36 -18.71
C MET A 168 -9.05 10.88 -19.71
N THR A 169 -10.15 10.25 -19.27
CA THR A 169 -11.20 9.82 -20.20
C THR A 169 -11.79 11.03 -20.93
N GLY A 170 -11.74 11.00 -22.26
CA GLY A 170 -12.17 12.10 -23.11
C GLY A 170 -11.23 13.32 -23.17
N ALA A 171 -10.03 13.25 -22.56
CA ALA A 171 -9.03 14.30 -22.70
C ALA A 171 -8.37 14.26 -24.10
N ALA A 172 -8.16 15.42 -24.73
CA ALA A 172 -7.47 15.53 -26.02
C ALA A 172 -6.06 14.91 -25.95
N ASP A 173 -5.57 14.27 -27.02
CA ASP A 173 -4.31 13.48 -27.02
C ASP A 173 -3.07 14.24 -26.52
N ALA A 174 -2.97 15.53 -26.83
CA ALA A 174 -1.86 16.38 -26.39
C ALA A 174 -1.87 16.68 -24.87
N ARG A 175 -2.99 16.44 -24.19
CA ARG A 175 -3.15 16.69 -22.75
C ARG A 175 -2.29 15.72 -21.94
N LYS A 176 -1.64 16.21 -20.89
CA LYS A 176 -0.93 15.37 -19.92
C LYS A 176 -1.23 15.87 -18.52
N VAL A 177 -1.23 14.95 -17.56
CA VAL A 177 -1.18 15.33 -16.15
C VAL A 177 0.23 15.88 -15.89
N PRO A 178 0.38 17.08 -15.31
CA PRO A 178 1.66 17.63 -14.90
C PRO A 178 2.40 16.66 -13.98
N ALA A 179 3.72 16.52 -14.15
CA ALA A 179 4.53 15.54 -13.41
C ALA A 179 4.46 15.74 -11.88
N ASP A 180 4.38 17.00 -11.44
CA ASP A 180 4.21 17.38 -10.03
C ASP A 180 2.85 16.97 -9.44
N ARG A 181 1.88 16.64 -10.31
CA ARG A 181 0.56 16.12 -9.94
C ARG A 181 0.42 14.61 -10.09
N GLU A 182 1.43 13.91 -10.58
CA GLU A 182 1.33 12.45 -10.72
C GLU A 182 1.66 11.71 -9.42
N GLY A 183 2.40 12.33 -8.50
CA GLY A 183 2.85 11.70 -7.25
C GLY A 183 1.86 11.80 -6.09
N LEU A 184 2.16 11.09 -5.00
CA LEU A 184 1.51 11.32 -3.71
C LEU A 184 1.99 12.67 -3.17
N TRP A 185 1.11 13.42 -2.51
CA TRP A 185 1.50 14.65 -1.82
C TRP A 185 0.73 14.87 -0.53
N LEU A 186 1.30 15.71 0.33
CA LEU A 186 0.66 16.13 1.56
C LEU A 186 -0.12 17.43 1.35
N TYR A 187 -1.44 17.33 1.43
CA TYR A 187 -2.36 18.45 1.45
C TYR A 187 -2.57 18.93 2.88
N ASP A 188 -2.52 20.26 3.06
CA ASP A 188 -2.76 20.96 4.33
C ASP A 188 -2.02 20.34 5.54
N SER A 189 -0.77 19.91 5.31
CA SER A 189 0.12 19.33 6.33
C SER A 189 -0.38 18.08 7.05
N ARG A 190 -1.51 17.49 6.62
CA ARG A 190 -2.19 16.42 7.39
C ARG A 190 -2.76 15.28 6.53
N LEU A 191 -3.06 15.57 5.27
CA LEU A 191 -3.84 14.70 4.41
C LEU A 191 -3.01 14.23 3.21
N VAL A 192 -2.70 12.95 3.13
CA VAL A 192 -2.00 12.37 1.99
C VAL A 192 -2.98 12.16 0.84
N LYS A 193 -2.74 12.79 -0.32
CA LYS A 193 -3.47 12.45 -1.55
C LYS A 193 -2.91 11.14 -2.10
N TRP A 194 -3.75 10.10 -2.07
CA TRP A 194 -3.46 8.80 -2.68
C TRP A 194 -3.95 8.82 -4.12
N VAL A 195 -3.02 9.05 -5.06
CA VAL A 195 -3.34 9.47 -6.43
C VAL A 195 -3.27 8.29 -7.40
N SER A 196 -4.43 7.92 -7.96
CA SER A 196 -4.54 7.05 -9.13
C SER A 196 -4.72 7.85 -10.42
N HIS A 197 -4.50 7.19 -11.56
CA HIS A 197 -4.66 7.79 -12.88
C HIS A 197 -5.53 6.87 -13.74
N THR A 198 -6.54 7.43 -14.40
CA THR A 198 -7.32 6.73 -15.42
C THR A 198 -6.87 7.23 -16.78
N GLU A 199 -6.23 6.34 -17.53
CA GLU A 199 -5.73 6.61 -18.88
C GLU A 199 -6.90 6.78 -19.86
N ARG A 200 -6.62 7.34 -21.05
CA ARG A 200 -7.63 7.55 -22.09
C ARG A 200 -8.33 6.28 -22.54
N ASP A 201 -7.60 5.16 -22.53
CA ASP A 201 -8.11 3.83 -22.87
C ASP A 201 -8.83 3.14 -21.71
N GLY A 202 -8.99 3.84 -20.58
CA GLY A 202 -9.66 3.33 -19.38
C GLY A 202 -8.75 2.51 -18.45
N LYS A 203 -7.50 2.25 -18.81
CA LYS A 203 -6.55 1.58 -17.91
C LYS A 203 -6.21 2.47 -16.72
N CYS A 204 -5.83 1.83 -15.62
CA CYS A 204 -5.47 2.50 -14.40
C CYS A 204 -3.96 2.45 -14.19
N ARG A 205 -3.34 3.61 -13.92
CA ARG A 205 -2.04 3.63 -13.23
C ARG A 205 -2.28 3.79 -11.74
N LEU A 206 -1.87 2.79 -10.98
CA LEU A 206 -2.09 2.71 -9.54
C LEU A 206 -0.80 3.07 -8.78
N PRO A 207 -0.92 3.85 -7.68
CA PRO A 207 0.16 3.98 -6.71
C PRO A 207 0.40 2.65 -5.99
N ASN A 208 1.63 2.42 -5.53
CA ASN A 208 2.02 1.20 -4.86
C ASN A 208 2.75 1.44 -3.53
N ARG A 209 3.20 0.36 -2.89
CA ARG A 209 3.92 0.41 -1.61
C ARG A 209 5.23 1.20 -1.70
N SER A 210 5.97 1.06 -2.80
CA SER A 210 7.23 1.79 -3.02
C SER A 210 7.00 3.29 -3.15
N ASP A 211 5.94 3.71 -3.84
CA ASP A 211 5.54 5.13 -3.92
C ASP A 211 5.25 5.69 -2.52
N LEU A 212 4.55 4.92 -1.69
CA LEU A 212 4.22 5.30 -0.31
C LEU A 212 5.47 5.44 0.57
N VAL A 213 6.42 4.50 0.44
CA VAL A 213 7.71 4.55 1.15
C VAL A 213 8.53 5.76 0.71
N ALA A 214 8.64 6.00 -0.60
CA ALA A 214 9.37 7.14 -1.14
C ALA A 214 8.76 8.47 -0.66
N PHE A 215 7.43 8.59 -0.74
CA PHE A 215 6.70 9.72 -0.19
C PHE A 215 6.99 9.92 1.30
N ALA A 216 6.87 8.86 2.11
CA ALA A 216 7.02 8.96 3.55
C ALA A 216 8.45 9.38 3.95
N ARG A 217 9.48 8.80 3.32
CA ARG A 217 10.88 9.17 3.51
C ARG A 217 11.14 10.63 3.15
N ALA A 218 10.66 11.07 1.98
CA ALA A 218 10.82 12.46 1.55
C ALA A 218 10.08 13.42 2.49
N CYS A 219 8.92 13.03 3.01
CA CYS A 219 8.11 13.89 3.86
C CYS A 219 8.68 14.07 5.27
N GLN A 220 9.36 13.06 5.83
CA GLN A 220 10.05 13.20 7.12
C GLN A 220 11.08 14.34 7.14
N THR A 221 11.62 14.74 5.99
CA THR A 221 12.63 15.81 5.89
C THR A 221 12.07 17.12 5.33
N THR A 222 11.01 17.06 4.53
CA THR A 222 10.47 18.23 3.80
C THR A 222 9.11 18.72 4.31
N PHE A 223 8.62 18.16 5.42
CA PHE A 223 7.43 18.63 6.11
C PHE A 223 7.48 20.16 6.37
N PRO A 224 6.37 20.90 6.23
CA PRO A 224 4.99 20.46 5.94
C PRO A 224 4.63 20.37 4.45
N ARG A 225 5.58 20.59 3.52
CA ARG A 225 5.32 20.62 2.08
C ARG A 225 6.11 19.54 1.35
N CYS A 226 5.52 18.36 1.25
CA CYS A 226 6.16 17.17 0.71
C CYS A 226 5.30 16.49 -0.37
N GLY A 227 5.97 15.83 -1.32
CA GLY A 227 5.36 15.02 -2.36
C GLY A 227 6.40 14.11 -3.00
N SER A 228 5.96 13.04 -3.68
CA SER A 228 6.84 12.02 -4.28
C SER A 228 7.32 12.36 -5.70
N GLY A 229 6.98 13.54 -6.22
CA GLY A 229 7.25 13.96 -7.61
C GLY A 229 8.14 15.21 -7.73
N ARG A 230 9.24 15.26 -6.98
CA ARG A 230 10.31 16.25 -7.21
C ARG A 230 11.55 15.58 -7.79
#